data_AF-A0A821K5R6-F1
#
_entry.id   AF-A0A821K5R6-F1
#
_cell.length_a   1.000
_cell.length_b   1.000
_cell.length_c   1.000
_cell.angle_alpha   90.00
_cell.angle_beta   90.00
_cell.angle_gamma   90.00
#
_symmetry.space_group_name_H-M   'P 1'
#
loop_
_entity.id
_entity.type
_entity.pdbx_description
1 polymer ?
#
loop_
_entity_poly.entity_id
_entity_poly.type
_entity_poly.pdbx_seq_one_letter_code
_entity_poly.pdbx_strand_id
1 'polypeptide(L)'
;VSLCQENIEWAKSENRTFLRQELEARLVALYYDTHRYTEALTLGSQLLKELKKLDDKQLLVEVQLLESKTYFALSNLQKARAALTSARTTANGIYTPPKLQASLDLQSG
;
A
#
# COMPACT_ATOMS: atom_id res chain seq x y z
N VAL A 1 14.19 -3.67 -8.45
CA VAL A 1 13.86 -4.40 -7.21
C VAL A 1 15.04 -4.40 -6.23
N SER A 2 16.26 -4.78 -6.66
CA SER A 2 17.46 -4.79 -5.79
C SER A 2 17.75 -3.47 -5.09
N LEU A 3 17.74 -2.34 -5.81
CA LEU A 3 18.01 -1.02 -5.24
C LEU A 3 17.00 -0.60 -4.13
N CYS A 4 15.74 -0.98 -4.26
CA CYS A 4 14.73 -0.71 -3.22
C CYS A 4 15.02 -1.52 -1.95
N GLN A 5 15.46 -2.77 -2.09
CA GLN A 5 15.81 -3.63 -0.97
C GLN A 5 17.07 -3.13 -0.25
N GLU A 6 18.09 -2.68 -0.98
CA GLU A 6 19.28 -2.04 -0.42
C GLU A 6 18.93 -0.77 0.37
N ASN A 7 18.07 0.08 -0.17
CA ASN A 7 17.62 1.29 0.52
C ASN A 7 16.80 0.99 1.78
N ILE A 8 16.00 -0.08 1.78
CA ILE A 8 15.25 -0.55 2.97
C ILE A 8 16.21 -1.04 4.04
N GLU A 9 17.25 -1.80 3.66
CA GLU A 9 18.24 -2.30 4.62
C GLU A 9 19.04 -1.15 5.23
N TRP A 10 19.42 -0.17 4.43
CA TRP A 10 20.05 1.05 4.92
C TRP A 10 19.12 1.85 5.86
N ALA A 11 17.83 1.98 5.52
CA ALA A 11 16.87 2.66 6.38
C ALA A 11 16.67 1.93 7.72
N LYS A 12 16.79 0.59 7.74
CA LYS A 12 16.79 -0.21 8.98
C LYS A 12 18.05 0.02 9.80
N SER A 13 19.24 0.00 9.19
CA SER A 13 20.50 0.23 9.92
C SER A 13 20.56 1.61 10.57
N GLU A 14 19.94 2.61 9.93
CA GLU A 14 19.90 3.99 10.40
C GLU A 14 18.68 4.29 11.31
N ASN A 15 17.88 3.27 11.67
CA ASN A 15 16.65 3.40 12.47
C ASN A 15 15.61 4.40 11.93
N ARG A 16 15.53 4.58 10.61
CA ARG A 16 14.59 5.50 9.95
C ARG A 16 13.28 4.82 9.60
N THR A 17 12.41 4.68 10.60
CA THR A 17 11.13 3.94 10.49
C THR A 17 10.19 4.49 9.41
N PHE A 18 9.95 5.80 9.36
CA PHE A 18 9.07 6.42 8.35
C PHE A 18 9.62 6.23 6.93
N LEU A 19 10.92 6.46 6.74
CA LEU A 19 11.56 6.28 5.44
C LEU A 19 11.48 4.82 4.99
N ARG A 20 11.69 3.87 5.89
CA ARG A 20 11.54 2.44 5.60
C ARG A 20 10.12 2.12 5.12
N GLN A 21 9.10 2.64 5.80
CA GLN A 21 7.69 2.38 5.46
C GLN A 21 7.32 2.95 4.09
N GLU A 22 7.77 4.17 3.78
CA GLU A 22 7.65 4.77 2.44
C GLU A 22 8.32 3.91 1.36
N LEU A 23 9.54 3.44 1.62
CA LEU A 23 10.28 2.57 0.70
C LEU A 23 9.59 1.21 0.52
N GLU A 24 9.03 0.65 1.58
CA GLU A 24 8.24 -0.59 1.53
C GLU A 24 6.95 -0.42 0.73
N ALA A 25 6.23 0.71 0.89
CA ALA A 25 5.05 1.00 0.07
C ALA A 25 5.39 1.09 -1.42
N ARG A 26 6.51 1.75 -1.76
CA ARG A 26 7.03 1.79 -3.14
C ARG A 26 7.44 0.40 -3.64
N LEU A 27 8.01 -0.44 -2.77
CA LEU A 27 8.35 -1.82 -3.11
C LEU A 27 7.10 -2.66 -3.39
N VAL A 28 6.01 -2.48 -2.62
CA VAL A 28 4.71 -3.12 -2.90
C VAL A 28 4.18 -2.70 -4.27
N ALA A 29 4.23 -1.42 -4.61
CA ALA A 29 3.83 -0.93 -5.93
C ALA A 29 4.68 -1.57 -7.05
N LEU A 30 5.99 -1.66 -6.86
CA LEU A 30 6.89 -2.31 -7.82
C LEU A 30 6.59 -3.81 -7.98
N TYR A 31 6.24 -4.51 -6.89
CA TYR A 31 5.82 -5.91 -6.97
C TYR A 31 4.51 -6.08 -7.72
N TYR A 32 3.57 -5.14 -7.56
CA TYR A 32 2.35 -5.13 -8.35
C TYR A 32 2.65 -4.93 -9.85
N ASP A 33 3.48 -3.96 -10.21
CA ASP A 33 3.84 -3.68 -11.61
C ASP A 33 4.62 -4.82 -12.28
N THR A 34 5.35 -5.61 -11.48
CA THR A 34 6.09 -6.81 -11.95
C THR A 34 5.29 -8.10 -11.85
N HIS A 35 3.97 -8.01 -11.60
CA HIS A 35 3.04 -9.14 -11.43
C HIS A 35 3.39 -10.12 -10.30
N ARG A 36 4.21 -9.70 -9.33
CA ARG A 36 4.56 -10.49 -8.13
C ARG A 36 3.54 -10.25 -7.02
N TYR A 37 2.30 -10.67 -7.27
CA TYR A 37 1.17 -10.35 -6.40
C TYR A 37 1.26 -11.00 -5.01
N THR A 38 1.85 -12.19 -4.90
CA THR A 38 2.03 -12.88 -3.62
C THR A 38 2.98 -12.11 -2.70
N GLU A 39 4.14 -11.68 -3.23
CA GLU A 39 5.13 -10.86 -2.51
C GLU A 39 4.57 -9.48 -2.14
N ALA A 40 3.78 -8.88 -3.04
CA ALA A 40 3.10 -7.62 -2.77
C ALA A 40 2.11 -7.74 -1.59
N LEU A 41 1.31 -8.82 -1.55
CA LEU A 41 0.34 -9.05 -0.46
C LEU A 41 1.02 -9.33 0.88
N THR A 42 2.10 -10.11 0.89
CA THR A 42 2.82 -10.42 2.15
C THR A 42 3.43 -9.17 2.75
N LEU A 43 4.12 -8.36 1.94
CA LEU A 43 4.73 -7.11 2.38
C LEU A 43 3.66 -6.07 2.76
N GLY A 44 2.65 -5.89 1.92
CA GLY A 44 1.53 -4.97 2.18
C GLY A 44 0.79 -5.31 3.47
N SER A 45 0.52 -6.60 3.74
CA SER A 45 -0.13 -7.04 4.98
C SER A 45 0.69 -6.76 6.24
N GLN A 46 2.02 -6.84 6.15
CA GLN A 46 2.92 -6.48 7.26
C GLN A 46 2.88 -4.97 7.49
N LEU A 47 3.04 -4.19 6.42
CA LEU A 47 3.04 -2.73 6.48
C LEU A 47 1.71 -2.16 7.01
N LEU A 48 0.57 -2.73 6.60
CA LEU A 48 -0.76 -2.32 7.10
C LEU A 48 -0.92 -2.51 8.61
N LYS A 49 -0.29 -3.51 9.23
CA LYS A 49 -0.35 -3.69 10.70
C LYS A 49 0.39 -2.58 11.43
N GLU A 50 1.45 -2.06 10.83
CA GLU A 50 2.23 -0.95 11.37
C GLU A 50 1.52 0.38 11.13
N LEU A 51 1.11 0.65 9.90
CA LEU A 51 0.46 1.91 9.50
C LEU A 51 -0.86 2.15 10.24
N LYS A 52 -1.60 1.10 10.62
CA LYS A 52 -2.82 1.23 11.45
C LYS A 52 -2.57 1.83 12.84
N LYS A 53 -1.32 1.82 13.31
CA LYS A 53 -0.92 2.38 14.61
C LYS A 53 -0.30 3.78 14.47
N LEU A 54 -0.24 4.33 13.26
CA LEU A 54 0.40 5.60 12.93
C LEU A 54 -0.63 6.61 12.43
N ASP A 55 -0.28 7.89 12.54
CA ASP A 55 -1.14 9.00 12.08
C ASP A 55 -1.04 9.28 10.58
N ASP A 56 -0.06 8.70 9.88
CA ASP A 56 0.07 8.85 8.42
C ASP A 56 -1.00 8.04 7.68
N LYS A 57 -2.20 8.61 7.65
CA LYS A 57 -3.36 8.05 6.99
C LYS A 57 -3.25 8.10 5.47
N GLN A 58 -2.42 8.98 4.90
CA GLN A 58 -2.26 9.05 3.45
C GLN A 58 -1.52 7.81 2.95
N LEU A 59 -0.38 7.48 3.57
CA LEU A 59 0.36 6.26 3.26
C LEU A 59 -0.48 5.00 3.51
N LEU A 60 -1.30 5.00 4.58
CA LEU A 60 -2.25 3.92 4.84
C LEU A 60 -3.25 3.71 3.70
N VAL A 61 -3.85 4.78 3.16
CA VAL A 61 -4.78 4.70 2.02
C VAL A 61 -4.09 4.16 0.77
N GLU A 62 -2.87 4.62 0.48
CA GLU A 62 -2.10 4.15 -0.69
C GLU A 62 -1.84 2.65 -0.63
N VAL A 63 -1.42 2.12 0.52
CA VAL A 63 -1.17 0.68 0.71
C VAL A 63 -2.46 -0.13 0.66
N GLN A 64 -3.56 0.36 1.24
CA GLN A 64 -4.87 -0.31 1.15
C GLN A 64 -5.40 -0.35 -0.30
N LEU A 65 -5.19 0.71 -1.08
CA LEU A 65 -5.53 0.73 -2.50
C LEU A 65 -4.70 -0.27 -3.31
N LEU A 66 -3.38 -0.34 -3.05
CA LEU A 66 -2.50 -1.35 -3.66
C LEU A 66 -2.93 -2.78 -3.31
N GLU A 67 -3.34 -3.03 -2.07
CA GLU A 67 -3.88 -4.32 -1.64
C GLU A 67 -5.17 -4.66 -2.42
N SER A 68 -6.09 -3.70 -2.59
CA SER A 68 -7.29 -3.89 -3.39
C SER A 68 -6.98 -4.24 -4.85
N LYS A 69 -6.07 -3.49 -5.49
CA LYS A 69 -5.61 -3.73 -6.87
C LYS A 69 -4.98 -5.11 -7.02
N THR A 70 -4.15 -5.50 -6.05
CA THR A 70 -3.45 -6.80 -6.07
C THR A 70 -4.43 -7.97 -5.93
N TYR A 71 -5.41 -7.87 -5.03
CA TYR A 71 -6.46 -8.89 -4.92
C TYR A 71 -7.34 -8.95 -6.16
N PHE A 72 -7.63 -7.81 -6.79
CA PHE A 72 -8.39 -7.75 -8.04
C PHE A 72 -7.63 -8.45 -9.18
N ALA A 73 -6.32 -8.21 -9.31
CA ALA A 73 -5.48 -8.88 -10.30
C ALA A 73 -5.42 -10.41 -10.10
N LEU A 74 -5.54 -10.89 -8.86
CA LEU A 74 -5.66 -12.31 -8.51
C LEU A 74 -7.10 -12.86 -8.61
N SER A 75 -8.05 -12.08 -9.14
CA SER A 75 -9.47 -12.43 -9.21
C SER A 75 -10.14 -12.72 -7.85
N ASN A 76 -9.55 -12.25 -6.75
CA ASN A 76 -10.14 -12.36 -5.41
C ASN A 76 -11.02 -11.14 -5.12
N LEU A 77 -12.21 -11.12 -5.73
CA LEU A 77 -13.11 -9.98 -5.72
C LEU A 77 -13.62 -9.62 -4.31
N GLN A 78 -13.83 -10.61 -3.45
CA GLN A 78 -14.32 -10.41 -2.08
C GLN A 78 -13.29 -9.61 -1.27
N LYS A 79 -12.02 -10.02 -1.31
CA LYS A 79 -10.96 -9.31 -0.59
C LYS A 79 -10.62 -7.96 -1.24
N ALA A 80 -10.64 -7.88 -2.57
CA ALA A 80 -10.43 -6.62 -3.28
C ALA A 80 -11.43 -5.54 -2.86
N ARG A 81 -12.72 -5.90 -2.78
CA ARG A 81 -13.79 -5.00 -2.32
C ARG A 81 -13.63 -4.64 -0.84
N ALA A 82 -13.28 -5.59 0.02
CA ALA A 82 -13.07 -5.32 1.45
C ALA A 82 -11.89 -4.34 1.68
N ALA A 83 -10.80 -4.50 0.95
CA ALA A 83 -9.65 -3.58 0.99
C ALA A 83 -10.03 -2.18 0.45
N LEU A 84 -10.80 -2.11 -0.63
CA LEU A 84 -11.28 -0.83 -1.18
C LEU A 84 -12.21 -0.09 -0.21
N THR A 85 -13.14 -0.79 0.44
CA THR A 85 -14.00 -0.20 1.48
C THR A 85 -13.16 0.39 2.59
N SER A 86 -12.15 -0.35 3.07
CA SER A 86 -11.22 0.14 4.09
C SER A 86 -10.48 1.40 3.62
N ALA A 87 -9.97 1.40 2.38
CA ALA A 87 -9.29 2.56 1.79
C ALA A 87 -10.18 3.80 1.73
N ARG A 88 -11.45 3.65 1.31
CA ARG A 88 -12.42 4.75 1.25
C ARG A 88 -12.79 5.27 2.64
N THR A 89 -12.97 4.40 3.62
CA THR A 89 -13.23 4.81 5.01
C THR A 89 -12.08 5.65 5.56
N THR A 90 -10.83 5.23 5.33
CA THR A 90 -9.65 5.99 5.76
C THR A 90 -9.50 7.30 4.98
N ALA A 91 -9.75 7.29 3.66
CA ALA A 91 -9.68 8.48 2.81
C ALA A 91 -10.69 9.56 3.22
N ASN A 92 -11.90 9.19 3.64
CA ASN A 92 -12.91 10.14 4.15
C ASN A 92 -12.45 10.88 5.42
N GLY A 93 -11.48 10.32 6.15
CA GLY A 93 -10.94 10.90 7.38
C GLY A 93 -9.79 11.88 7.17
N ILE A 94 -9.38 12.15 5.93
CA ILE A 94 -8.29 13.06 5.57
C ILE A 94 -8.60 13.85 4.31
N TYR A 95 -7.90 14.97 4.11
CA TYR A 95 -7.82 15.57 2.78
C TYR A 95 -6.96 14.69 1.89
N THR A 96 -7.58 14.01 0.93
CA THR A 96 -6.89 13.15 -0.04
C THR A 96 -6.44 13.96 -1.25
N PRO A 97 -5.19 13.80 -1.71
CA PRO A 97 -4.74 14.42 -2.95
C PRO A 97 -5.60 13.99 -4.15
N PRO A 98 -5.91 14.88 -5.12
CA PRO A 98 -6.79 14.56 -6.25
C PRO A 98 -6.40 13.30 -7.03
N LYS A 99 -5.09 13.03 -7.17
CA LYS A 99 -4.58 11.81 -7.83
C LYS A 99 -4.94 10.53 -7.08
N LEU A 100 -4.86 10.55 -5.75
CA LEU A 100 -5.18 9.40 -4.92
C LEU A 100 -6.69 9.15 -4.92
N GLN A 101 -7.49 10.21 -4.82
CA GLN A 101 -8.95 10.13 -4.94
C GLN A 101 -9.37 9.54 -6.30
N ALA A 102 -8.82 10.04 -7.40
CA ALA A 102 -9.11 9.49 -8.73
C ALA A 102 -8.74 8.00 -8.85
N SER A 103 -7.68 7.57 -8.17
CA SER A 103 -7.27 6.16 -8.18
C SER A 103 -8.19 5.27 -7.35
N LEU A 104 -8.78 5.78 -6.26
CA LEU A 104 -9.83 5.09 -5.50
C LEU A 104 -11.10 4.96 -6.33
N ASP A 105 -11.48 6.02 -7.03
CA ASP A 105 -12.68 6.05 -7.88
C ASP A 105 -12.52 5.07 -9.06
N LEU A 106 -11.35 5.05 -9.71
CA LEU A 106 -11.05 4.10 -10.80
C LEU A 106 -11.13 2.64 -10.33
N GLN A 107 -10.64 2.34 -9.12
CA GLN A 107 -10.69 0.97 -8.58
C GLN A 107 -12.11 0.55 -8.16
N SER A 108 -13.01 1.51 -7.99
CA SER A 108 -14.40 1.25 -7.60
C SER A 108 -15.33 0.92 -8.76
N GLY A 109 -14.97 1.34 -9.99
CA GLY A 109 -15.69 1.05 -11.23
C GLY A 109 -15.31 -0.29 -11.82
#